data_AF-A0A3N4HMT2-F1
#
_entry.id   AF-A0A3N4HMT2-F1
#
_cell.length_a   1.000
_cell.length_b   1.000
_cell.length_c   1.000
_cell.angle_alpha   90.00
_cell.angle_beta   90.00
_cell.angle_gamma   90.00
#
_symmetry.space_group_name_H-M   'P 1'
#
loop_
_entity.id
_entity.type
_entity.pdbx_description
1 polymer ?
#
loop_
_entity_poly.entity_id
_entity_poly.type
_entity_poly.pdbx_seq_one_letter_code
_entity_poly.pdbx_strand_id
1 'polypeptide(L)'
;MNVRNKDFKVAPANEVLNVESDGYPAPNRYGLGWEFTSLGAGPTWIAEPDVQVIQRIAEKYISPGRQINAELLGSGAYNKVYLLSVHGGQGPELVFRIGLPVFPHYKTASEVATLEFVRKHTTVPVPRVYYYDSSSNNDLKFEWMIMDRVQGDKLEDLWSRVDMDMDARIGVVKDIAALIKQLEGIKFPAIGSLYKQCDLYGSEKERAIPVPEIDNDFLIGPCVSSHFFGPRIVYAPRDPGPYLTDRHYMHAVTAAELAGVREWVKGWKGTYQQGIDSSKSNSRWHRLY
;
A
#
# COMPACT_ATOMS: atom_id res chain seq x y z
N MET A 1 -9.83 -0.91 56.94
CA MET A 1 -10.98 -1.33 56.11
C MET A 1 -10.54 -1.31 54.66
N ASN A 2 -10.74 -2.42 53.98
CA ASN A 2 -10.07 -2.83 52.74
C ASN A 2 -11.15 -2.96 51.66
N VAL A 3 -11.09 -2.16 50.59
CA VAL A 3 -11.83 -2.36 49.32
C VAL A 3 -10.96 -1.76 48.20
N ARG A 4 -9.96 -2.51 47.73
CA ARG A 4 -9.93 -3.24 46.44
C ARG A 4 -10.25 -2.42 45.19
N ASN A 5 -9.24 -2.35 44.31
CA ASN A 5 -9.26 -2.28 42.85
C ASN A 5 -10.65 -2.33 42.20
N LYS A 6 -10.95 -1.33 41.37
CA LYS A 6 -11.83 -1.51 40.22
C LYS A 6 -11.00 -1.31 38.96
N ASP A 7 -10.79 -2.44 38.29
CA ASP A 7 -10.06 -2.57 37.04
C ASP A 7 -10.68 -1.66 35.97
N PHE A 8 -9.85 -0.80 35.38
CA PHE A 8 -10.14 -0.24 34.06
C PHE A 8 -9.95 -1.36 33.04
N LYS A 9 -11.04 -1.90 32.51
CA LYS A 9 -10.99 -2.79 31.34
C LYS A 9 -10.63 -1.94 30.13
N VAL A 10 -9.37 -2.02 29.72
CA VAL A 10 -8.91 -1.65 28.39
C VAL A 10 -9.60 -2.59 27.40
N ALA A 11 -10.23 -2.03 26.36
CA ALA A 11 -10.80 -2.84 25.27
C ALA A 11 -9.69 -3.73 24.66
N PRO A 12 -9.97 -4.98 24.29
CA PRO A 12 -8.94 -5.82 23.70
C PRO A 12 -8.43 -5.15 22.42
N ALA A 13 -7.12 -4.91 22.37
CA ALA A 13 -6.44 -4.74 21.10
C ALA A 13 -6.63 -6.04 20.29
N ASN A 14 -6.81 -5.91 18.97
CA ASN A 14 -6.89 -6.99 17.98
C ASN A 14 -8.30 -7.47 17.58
N GLU A 15 -9.25 -6.56 17.34
CA GLU A 15 -10.42 -6.91 16.50
C GLU A 15 -10.11 -6.57 15.04
N VAL A 16 -9.78 -7.61 14.25
CA VAL A 16 -9.55 -7.51 12.81
C VAL A 16 -10.90 -7.58 12.11
N LEU A 17 -11.39 -6.45 11.61
CA LEU A 17 -12.63 -6.41 10.84
C LEU A 17 -12.42 -7.09 9.48
N ASN A 18 -13.08 -8.23 9.31
CA ASN A 18 -13.07 -9.00 8.07
C ASN A 18 -14.14 -8.43 7.11
N VAL A 19 -13.70 -7.68 6.11
CA VAL A 19 -14.58 -6.91 5.21
C VAL A 19 -15.41 -7.83 4.28
N GLU A 20 -15.16 -9.14 4.28
CA GLU A 20 -15.88 -10.11 3.43
C GLU A 20 -17.20 -10.61 4.04
N SER A 21 -17.41 -10.55 5.37
CA SER A 21 -18.60 -11.14 6.02
C SER A 21 -19.85 -10.26 6.01
N ASP A 22 -19.71 -8.96 5.71
CA ASP A 22 -20.74 -7.97 6.01
C ASP A 22 -21.54 -7.50 4.78
N GLY A 23 -21.58 -8.31 3.72
CA GLY A 23 -22.55 -8.14 2.63
C GLY A 23 -22.41 -6.84 1.83
N TYR A 24 -21.21 -6.27 1.72
CA TYR A 24 -20.94 -5.10 0.89
C TYR A 24 -19.81 -5.38 -0.11
N PRO A 25 -20.06 -5.32 -1.44
CA PRO A 25 -19.02 -5.54 -2.42
C PRO A 25 -18.24 -4.24 -2.62
N ALA A 26 -17.05 -4.14 -2.05
CA ALA A 26 -15.99 -3.36 -2.69
C ALA A 26 -15.22 -4.36 -3.58
N PRO A 27 -15.50 -4.44 -4.90
CA PRO A 27 -14.80 -5.39 -5.76
C PRO A 27 -13.28 -5.16 -5.63
N ASN A 28 -12.52 -6.25 -5.57
CA ASN A 28 -11.05 -6.27 -5.60
C ASN A 28 -10.31 -5.80 -4.33
N ARG A 29 -10.80 -6.12 -3.13
CA ARG A 29 -10.08 -5.90 -1.86
C ARG A 29 -9.84 -7.17 -1.04
N TYR A 30 -9.75 -8.31 -1.72
CA TYR A 30 -9.47 -9.59 -1.08
C TYR A 30 -8.25 -9.49 -0.15
N GLY A 31 -8.36 -10.11 1.03
CA GLY A 31 -7.25 -10.16 1.98
C GLY A 31 -6.98 -8.87 2.76
N LEU A 32 -7.72 -7.77 2.52
CA LEU A 32 -7.59 -6.50 3.26
C LEU A 32 -8.58 -6.42 4.43
N GLY A 33 -8.04 -6.32 5.64
CA GLY A 33 -8.74 -5.86 6.84
C GLY A 33 -8.22 -4.52 7.34
N TRP A 34 -8.83 -4.02 8.40
CA TRP A 34 -8.39 -2.82 9.09
C TRP A 34 -8.31 -3.06 10.59
N GLU A 35 -7.20 -2.66 11.19
CA GLU A 35 -6.99 -2.63 12.63
C GLU A 35 -7.10 -1.19 13.13
N PHE A 36 -7.89 -0.97 14.17
CA PHE A 36 -8.13 0.36 14.73
C PHE A 36 -7.41 0.50 16.07
N THR A 37 -6.55 1.51 16.16
CA THR A 37 -5.83 1.88 17.38
C THR A 37 -6.17 3.31 17.79
N SER A 38 -5.72 3.73 18.97
CA SER A 38 -5.82 5.14 19.40
C SER A 38 -5.09 6.11 18.48
N LEU A 39 -4.12 5.62 17.68
CA LEU A 39 -3.32 6.43 16.75
C LEU A 39 -3.91 6.44 15.33
N GLY A 40 -4.99 5.70 15.07
CA GLY A 40 -5.65 5.62 13.77
C GLY A 40 -5.89 4.19 13.29
N ALA A 41 -6.26 4.06 12.01
CA ALA A 41 -6.54 2.77 11.38
C ALA A 41 -5.37 2.35 10.48
N GLY A 42 -4.83 1.16 10.73
CA GLY A 42 -3.81 0.52 9.91
C GLY A 42 -4.42 -0.62 9.07
N PRO A 43 -3.98 -0.82 7.82
CA PRO A 43 -4.41 -1.99 7.07
C PRO A 43 -3.75 -3.25 7.63
N THR A 44 -4.46 -4.37 7.56
CA THR A 44 -3.98 -5.68 8.02
C THR A 44 -4.35 -6.78 7.04
N TRP A 45 -3.59 -7.87 7.06
CA TRP A 45 -3.82 -9.03 6.20
C TRP A 45 -4.83 -9.97 6.86
N ILE A 46 -5.98 -10.19 6.21
CA ILE A 46 -6.99 -11.18 6.62
C ILE A 46 -6.94 -12.47 5.80
N ALA A 47 -6.11 -12.49 4.76
CA ALA A 47 -5.82 -13.67 3.97
C ALA A 47 -4.32 -13.74 3.65
N GLU A 48 -3.82 -14.98 3.60
CA GLU A 48 -2.44 -15.28 3.24
C GLU A 48 -2.34 -15.59 1.74
N PRO A 49 -1.36 -15.02 1.03
CA PRO A 49 -1.10 -15.41 -0.35
C PRO A 49 -0.67 -16.87 -0.47
N ASP A 50 -1.24 -17.58 -1.44
CA ASP A 50 -0.88 -18.98 -1.70
C ASP A 50 0.50 -19.07 -2.37
N VAL A 51 1.47 -19.62 -1.63
CA VAL A 51 2.85 -19.80 -2.10
C VAL A 51 2.94 -20.65 -3.36
N GLN A 52 2.06 -21.65 -3.54
CA GLN A 52 2.04 -22.46 -4.75
C GLN A 52 1.59 -21.64 -5.97
N VAL A 53 0.68 -20.68 -5.78
CA VAL A 53 0.30 -19.75 -6.85
C VAL A 53 1.48 -18.83 -7.19
N ILE A 54 2.20 -18.29 -6.19
CA ILE A 54 3.40 -17.47 -6.40
C ILE A 54 4.42 -18.22 -7.25
N GLN A 55 4.72 -19.48 -6.89
CA GLN A 55 5.63 -20.34 -7.63
C GLN A 55 5.18 -20.52 -9.08
N ARG A 56 3.91 -20.89 -9.33
CA ARG A 56 3.39 -21.06 -10.70
C ARG A 56 3.48 -19.79 -11.54
N ILE A 57 3.19 -18.62 -10.96
CA ILE A 57 3.32 -17.34 -11.65
C ILE A 57 4.80 -17.07 -11.98
N ALA A 58 5.69 -17.24 -11.01
CA ALA A 58 7.12 -17.06 -11.20
C ALA A 58 7.68 -17.99 -12.30
N GLU A 59 7.31 -19.27 -12.29
CA GLU A 59 7.71 -20.27 -13.29
C GLU A 59 7.27 -19.85 -14.69
N LYS A 60 6.04 -19.35 -14.83
CA LYS A 60 5.50 -18.86 -16.11
C LYS A 60 6.29 -17.68 -16.67
N TYR A 61 6.70 -16.71 -15.85
CA TYR A 61 7.31 -15.47 -16.35
C TYR A 61 8.83 -15.47 -16.37
N ILE A 62 9.49 -16.13 -15.40
CA ILE A 62 10.95 -16.07 -15.24
C ILE A 62 11.64 -17.21 -15.98
N SER A 63 11.13 -18.44 -15.84
CA SER A 63 11.79 -19.61 -16.41
C SER A 63 10.79 -20.73 -16.73
N PRO A 64 10.07 -20.62 -17.86
CA PRO A 64 9.10 -21.62 -18.28
C PRO A 64 9.69 -23.04 -18.28
N GLY A 65 9.04 -23.95 -17.56
CA GLY A 65 9.45 -25.36 -17.47
C GLY A 65 10.53 -25.68 -16.42
N ARG A 66 10.95 -24.72 -15.59
CA ARG A 66 11.81 -24.99 -14.41
C ARG A 66 11.06 -24.65 -13.14
N GLN A 67 11.19 -25.50 -12.12
CA GLN A 67 10.60 -25.27 -10.82
C GLN A 67 11.24 -24.06 -10.12
N ILE A 68 10.43 -23.21 -9.49
CA ILE A 68 10.89 -22.07 -8.68
C ILE A 68 10.45 -22.26 -7.24
N ASN A 69 11.37 -22.06 -6.31
CA ASN A 69 11.06 -21.92 -4.89
C ASN A 69 10.73 -20.46 -4.55
N ALA A 70 9.82 -20.25 -3.60
CA ALA A 70 9.44 -18.94 -3.10
C ALA A 70 9.47 -18.98 -1.57
N GLU A 71 10.36 -18.19 -0.97
CA GLU A 71 10.55 -18.13 0.48
C GLU A 71 10.18 -16.73 0.99
N LEU A 72 9.39 -16.64 2.07
CA LEU A 72 9.02 -15.35 2.64
C LEU A 72 10.26 -14.63 3.17
N LEU A 73 10.60 -13.50 2.56
CA LEU A 73 11.73 -12.66 2.94
C LEU A 73 11.32 -11.58 3.96
N GLY A 74 10.07 -11.09 3.87
CA GLY A 74 9.57 -10.07 4.77
C GLY A 74 8.10 -9.75 4.57
N SER A 75 7.47 -9.24 5.63
CA SER A 75 6.06 -8.86 5.65
C SER A 75 5.91 -7.52 6.37
N GLY A 76 5.05 -6.65 5.84
CA GLY A 76 4.65 -5.40 6.47
C GLY A 76 3.16 -5.12 6.22
N ALA A 77 2.67 -4.00 6.74
CA ALA A 77 1.25 -3.65 6.67
C ALA A 77 0.68 -3.57 5.25
N TYR A 78 1.52 -3.23 4.27
CA TYR A 78 1.09 -3.02 2.88
C TYR A 78 1.61 -4.05 1.89
N ASN A 79 2.69 -4.76 2.21
CA ASN A 79 3.32 -5.66 1.25
C ASN A 79 3.90 -6.91 1.93
N LYS A 80 3.89 -8.02 1.20
CA LYS A 80 4.66 -9.23 1.50
C LYS A 80 5.68 -9.46 0.39
N VAL A 81 6.87 -9.94 0.73
CA VAL A 81 7.98 -10.10 -0.22
C VAL A 81 8.53 -11.51 -0.09
N TYR A 82 8.64 -12.20 -1.22
CA TYR A 82 9.18 -13.55 -1.32
C TYR A 82 10.44 -13.54 -2.17
N LEU A 83 11.50 -14.20 -1.70
CA LEU A 83 12.70 -14.47 -2.46
C LEU A 83 12.42 -15.63 -3.44
N LEU A 84 12.77 -15.44 -4.71
CA LEU A 84 12.61 -16.45 -5.74
C LEU A 84 13.94 -17.13 -6.07
N SER A 85 13.94 -18.46 -6.06
CA SER A 85 15.14 -19.27 -6.36
C SER A 85 14.81 -20.37 -7.37
N VAL A 86 15.52 -20.39 -8.50
CA VAL A 86 15.34 -21.43 -9.54
C VAL A 86 15.98 -22.74 -9.08
N HIS A 87 15.24 -23.85 -9.15
CA HIS A 87 15.77 -25.15 -8.75
C HIS A 87 16.93 -25.60 -9.65
N GLY A 88 18.03 -26.04 -9.04
CA GLY A 88 19.18 -26.63 -9.74
C GLY A 88 20.02 -25.65 -10.58
N GLY A 89 20.03 -24.35 -10.27
CA GLY A 89 20.88 -23.40 -11.01
C GLY A 89 21.17 -22.10 -10.26
N GLN A 90 22.11 -21.33 -10.81
CA GLN A 90 22.34 -19.94 -10.44
C GLN A 90 21.51 -19.05 -11.36
N GLY A 91 20.35 -18.60 -10.88
CA GLY A 91 19.53 -17.58 -11.53
C GLY A 91 19.76 -16.22 -10.88
N PRO A 92 19.31 -15.11 -11.51
CA PRO A 92 19.29 -13.82 -10.85
C PRO A 92 18.43 -13.90 -9.58
N GLU A 93 18.88 -13.26 -8.50
CA GLU A 93 18.06 -13.15 -7.29
C GLU A 93 16.95 -12.15 -7.52
N LEU A 94 15.73 -12.67 -7.68
CA LEU A 94 14.52 -11.88 -7.88
C LEU A 94 13.65 -11.95 -6.65
N VAL A 95 12.84 -10.92 -6.44
CA VAL A 95 11.81 -10.92 -5.41
C VAL A 95 10.44 -10.82 -6.04
N PHE A 96 9.50 -11.59 -5.49
CA PHE A 96 8.08 -11.48 -5.76
C PHE A 96 7.45 -10.65 -4.65
N ARG A 97 6.98 -9.45 -4.98
CA ARG A 97 6.34 -8.55 -4.03
C ARG A 97 4.85 -8.51 -4.27
N ILE A 98 4.09 -8.69 -3.20
CA ILE A 98 2.63 -8.71 -3.18
C ILE A 98 2.15 -7.45 -2.48
N GLY A 99 1.27 -6.71 -3.14
CA GLY A 99 0.63 -5.52 -2.61
C GLY A 99 -0.73 -5.85 -2.00
N LEU A 100 -0.95 -5.41 -0.77
CA LEU A 100 -2.29 -5.40 -0.19
C LEU A 100 -3.13 -4.32 -0.90
N PRO A 101 -4.34 -4.65 -1.40
CA PRO A 101 -5.13 -3.78 -2.27
C PRO A 101 -5.86 -2.67 -1.49
N VAL A 102 -5.10 -1.85 -0.74
CA VAL A 102 -5.63 -0.70 0.03
C VAL A 102 -6.21 0.38 -0.89
N PHE A 103 -5.59 0.56 -2.05
CA PHE A 103 -6.08 1.37 -3.15
C PHE A 103 -5.91 0.56 -4.43
N PRO A 104 -6.88 -0.32 -4.72
CA PRO A 104 -6.75 -1.32 -5.77
C PRO A 104 -6.29 -0.71 -7.09
N HIS A 105 -5.42 -1.40 -7.82
CA HIS A 105 -4.78 -0.93 -9.06
C HIS A 105 -3.79 0.21 -8.90
N TYR A 106 -4.20 1.33 -8.31
CA TYR A 106 -3.41 2.57 -8.28
C TYR A 106 -2.11 2.44 -7.49
N LYS A 107 -2.12 1.74 -6.36
CA LYS A 107 -0.94 1.60 -5.51
C LYS A 107 0.19 0.88 -6.25
N THR A 108 -0.06 -0.30 -6.80
CA THR A 108 0.98 -1.06 -7.50
C THR A 108 1.36 -0.41 -8.83
N ALA A 109 0.39 0.05 -9.63
CA ALA A 109 0.68 0.71 -10.90
C ALA A 109 1.56 1.96 -10.73
N SER A 110 1.27 2.79 -9.72
CA SER A 110 2.06 3.99 -9.48
C SER A 110 3.45 3.71 -8.92
N GLU A 111 3.60 2.66 -8.10
CA GLU A 111 4.90 2.22 -7.62
C GLU A 111 5.78 1.72 -8.77
N VAL A 112 5.24 0.90 -9.67
CA VAL A 112 5.97 0.42 -10.85
C VAL A 112 6.40 1.58 -11.75
N ALA A 113 5.50 2.53 -12.02
CA ALA A 113 5.82 3.71 -12.81
C ALA A 113 6.89 4.58 -12.15
N THR A 114 6.80 4.79 -10.83
CA THR A 114 7.78 5.59 -10.07
C THR A 114 9.16 4.93 -10.07
N LEU A 115 9.25 3.62 -9.86
CA LEU A 115 10.52 2.89 -9.90
C LEU A 115 11.18 2.99 -11.28
N GLU A 116 10.40 2.82 -12.35
CA GLU A 116 10.94 2.95 -13.71
C GLU A 116 11.39 4.38 -14.02
N PHE A 117 10.59 5.38 -13.63
CA PHE A 117 10.90 6.78 -13.83
C PHE A 117 12.17 7.20 -13.09
N VAL A 118 12.28 6.88 -11.79
CA VAL A 118 13.48 7.17 -10.99
C VAL A 118 14.72 6.50 -11.60
N ARG A 119 14.60 5.26 -12.06
CA ARG A 119 15.69 4.53 -12.73
C ARG A 119 16.12 5.18 -14.05
N LYS A 120 15.19 5.74 -14.83
CA LYS A 120 15.47 6.40 -16.11
C LYS A 120 16.15 7.77 -15.92
N HIS A 121 15.76 8.50 -14.87
CA HIS A 121 16.06 9.94 -14.75
C HIS A 121 17.03 10.30 -13.61
N THR A 122 17.49 9.34 -12.82
CA THR A 122 18.43 9.58 -11.70
C THR A 122 19.47 8.47 -11.57
N THR A 123 20.48 8.69 -10.74
CA THR A 123 21.44 7.64 -10.34
C THR A 123 21.00 6.86 -9.09
N VAL A 124 19.77 7.05 -8.60
CA VAL A 124 19.28 6.36 -7.41
C VAL A 124 19.18 4.86 -7.71
N PRO A 125 19.82 3.99 -6.91
CA PRO A 125 19.75 2.55 -7.13
C PRO A 125 18.39 2.01 -6.70
N VAL A 126 17.44 1.96 -7.64
CA VAL A 126 16.11 1.36 -7.46
C VAL A 126 16.00 0.02 -8.19
N PRO A 127 15.22 -0.95 -7.67
CA PRO A 127 15.05 -2.24 -8.32
C PRO A 127 14.35 -2.11 -9.66
N ARG A 128 14.77 -2.88 -10.66
CA ARG A 128 14.03 -2.99 -11.92
C ARG A 128 12.83 -3.91 -11.74
N VAL A 129 11.65 -3.43 -12.13
CA VAL A 129 10.46 -4.27 -12.26
C VAL A 129 10.46 -4.96 -13.62
N TYR A 130 10.27 -6.28 -13.63
CA TYR A 130 10.20 -7.09 -14.86
C TYR A 130 8.76 -7.37 -15.28
N TYR A 131 7.93 -7.76 -14.31
CA TYR A 131 6.54 -8.14 -14.53
C TYR A 131 5.71 -7.65 -13.36
N TYR A 132 4.44 -7.31 -13.61
CA TYR A 132 3.50 -6.95 -12.57
C TYR A 132 2.07 -7.19 -13.04
N ASP A 133 1.17 -7.34 -12.09
CA ASP A 133 -0.27 -7.28 -12.28
C ASP A 133 -0.81 -6.39 -11.15
N SER A 134 -1.30 -5.21 -11.53
CA SER A 134 -1.90 -4.26 -10.59
C SER A 134 -3.36 -4.60 -10.28
N SER A 135 -3.96 -5.59 -10.94
CA SER A 135 -5.31 -6.05 -10.59
C SER A 135 -5.26 -7.11 -9.49
N SER A 136 -6.36 -7.23 -8.74
CA SER A 136 -6.59 -8.40 -7.88
C SER A 136 -7.43 -9.49 -8.59
N ASN A 137 -7.68 -9.32 -9.89
CA ASN A 137 -8.45 -10.27 -10.70
C ASN A 137 -7.50 -11.27 -11.38
N ASN A 138 -6.75 -11.99 -10.55
CA ASN A 138 -5.80 -13.02 -10.97
C ASN A 138 -5.83 -14.20 -9.98
N ASP A 139 -5.13 -15.27 -10.32
CA ASP A 139 -5.10 -16.50 -9.52
C ASP A 139 -4.63 -16.28 -8.07
N LEU A 140 -3.80 -15.25 -7.84
CA LEU A 140 -3.27 -14.91 -6.52
C LEU A 140 -4.26 -14.06 -5.70
N LYS A 141 -5.25 -13.43 -6.35
CA LYS A 141 -6.22 -12.49 -5.77
C LYS A 141 -5.60 -11.24 -5.13
N PHE A 142 -4.34 -10.99 -5.40
CA PHE A 142 -3.59 -9.83 -4.92
C PHE A 142 -2.86 -9.16 -6.08
N GLU A 143 -2.51 -7.90 -5.88
CA GLU A 143 -1.61 -7.19 -6.79
C GLU A 143 -0.19 -7.71 -6.56
N TRP A 144 0.61 -7.82 -7.60
CA TRP A 144 1.98 -8.31 -7.47
C TRP A 144 2.94 -7.73 -8.50
N MET A 145 4.23 -7.80 -8.18
CA MET A 145 5.32 -7.51 -9.11
C MET A 145 6.53 -8.41 -8.86
N ILE A 146 7.25 -8.72 -9.92
CA ILE A 146 8.54 -9.42 -9.93
C ILE A 146 9.61 -8.39 -10.26
N MET A 147 10.59 -8.25 -9.36
CA MET A 147 11.63 -7.23 -9.49
C MET A 147 13.00 -7.74 -9.01
N ASP A 148 14.05 -6.97 -9.31
CA ASP A 148 15.40 -7.23 -8.77
C ASP A 148 15.38 -7.30 -7.23
N ARG A 149 16.17 -8.22 -6.66
CA ARG A 149 16.59 -8.10 -5.26
C ARG A 149 17.72 -7.09 -5.16
N VAL A 150 17.49 -6.01 -4.41
CA VAL A 150 18.56 -5.08 -4.05
C VAL A 150 19.45 -5.73 -2.99
N GLN A 151 20.74 -5.88 -3.29
CA GLN A 151 21.73 -6.38 -2.34
C GLN A 151 22.18 -5.25 -1.42
N GLY A 152 22.23 -5.54 -0.12
CA GLY A 152 22.73 -4.60 0.89
C GLY A 152 22.16 -4.90 2.27
N ASP A 153 22.77 -4.25 3.26
CA ASP A 153 22.30 -4.27 4.64
C ASP A 153 21.43 -3.05 4.93
N LYS A 154 20.50 -3.18 5.87
CA LYS A 154 19.73 -2.03 6.33
C LYS A 154 20.66 -1.04 7.02
N LEU A 155 20.59 0.23 6.63
CA LEU A 155 21.41 1.26 7.24
C LEU A 155 21.19 1.36 8.77
N GLU A 156 19.97 1.10 9.25
CA GLU A 156 19.65 1.02 10.68
C GLU A 156 20.55 0.01 11.43
N ASP A 157 20.76 -1.17 10.85
CA ASP A 157 21.58 -2.25 11.42
C ASP A 157 23.08 -1.91 11.38
N LEU A 158 23.49 -1.04 10.44
CA LEU A 158 24.88 -0.59 10.29
C LEU A 158 25.20 0.63 11.17
N TRP A 159 24.22 1.52 11.39
CA TRP A 159 24.45 2.85 11.96
C TRP A 159 25.12 2.81 13.34
N SER A 160 24.77 1.81 14.14
CA SER A 160 25.26 1.64 15.51
C SER A 160 26.49 0.75 15.63
N ARG A 161 27.02 0.22 14.52
CA ARG A 161 28.20 -0.66 14.55
C ARG A 161 29.48 0.13 14.83
N VAL A 162 30.48 -0.56 15.40
CA VAL A 162 31.76 0.04 15.82
C VAL A 162 32.59 0.51 14.64
N ASP A 163 32.45 -0.13 13.48
CA ASP A 163 33.08 0.24 12.21
C ASP A 163 32.39 1.43 11.51
N MET A 164 31.22 1.87 11.99
CA MET A 164 30.50 3.04 11.49
C MET A 164 30.93 4.31 12.22
N ASP A 165 32.19 4.71 12.01
CA ASP A 165 32.78 5.91 12.60
C ASP A 165 32.17 7.22 12.07
N MET A 166 32.60 8.35 12.61
CA MET A 166 32.04 9.66 12.23
C MET A 166 32.28 10.00 10.77
N ASP A 167 33.42 9.63 10.19
CA ASP A 167 33.74 9.92 8.79
C ASP A 167 32.89 9.08 7.84
N ALA A 168 32.68 7.80 8.15
CA ALA A 168 31.75 6.93 7.44
C ALA A 168 30.31 7.50 7.48
N ARG A 169 29.86 7.99 8.65
CA ARG A 169 28.51 8.56 8.80
C ARG A 169 28.34 9.83 7.98
N ILE A 170 29.36 10.69 7.97
CA ILE A 170 29.39 11.88 7.12
C ILE A 170 29.33 11.47 5.64
N GLY A 171 30.05 10.43 5.23
CA GLY A 171 30.00 9.86 3.89
C GLY A 171 28.58 9.46 3.49
N VAL A 172 27.93 8.62 4.30
CA VAL A 172 26.55 8.16 4.04
C VAL A 172 25.56 9.33 3.93
N VAL A 173 25.65 10.31 4.85
CA VAL A 173 24.76 11.49 4.79
C VAL A 173 24.99 12.31 3.53
N LYS A 174 26.24 12.47 3.08
CA LYS A 174 26.57 13.14 1.81
C LYS A 174 25.99 12.40 0.61
N ASP A 175 26.09 11.07 0.60
CA ASP A 175 25.54 10.25 -0.48
C ASP A 175 24.02 10.36 -0.54
N ILE A 176 23.33 10.26 0.61
CA ILE A 176 21.88 10.46 0.71
C ILE A 176 21.50 11.87 0.23
N ALA A 177 22.22 12.90 0.65
CA ALA A 177 21.96 14.27 0.23
C ALA A 177 22.14 14.45 -1.29
N ALA A 178 23.13 13.80 -1.89
CA ALA A 178 23.34 13.82 -3.34
C ALA A 178 22.18 13.15 -4.10
N LEU A 179 21.63 12.05 -3.59
CA LEU A 179 20.45 11.39 -4.16
C LEU A 179 19.18 12.23 -4.01
N ILE A 180 18.95 12.81 -2.82
CA ILE A 180 17.81 13.71 -2.58
C ILE A 180 17.86 14.93 -3.51
N LYS A 181 19.05 15.51 -3.72
CA LYS A 181 19.23 16.65 -4.63
C LYS A 181 18.83 16.32 -6.07
N GLN A 182 19.10 15.09 -6.54
CA GLN A 182 18.66 14.66 -7.86
C GLN A 182 17.14 14.57 -7.95
N LEU A 183 16.51 13.95 -6.94
CA LEU A 183 15.04 13.83 -6.88
C LEU A 183 14.35 15.20 -6.79
N GLU A 184 14.89 16.13 -5.99
CA GLU A 184 14.37 17.48 -5.85
C GLU A 184 14.46 18.29 -7.16
N GLY A 185 15.47 17.99 -7.99
CA GLY A 185 15.65 18.62 -9.31
C GLY A 185 14.52 18.31 -10.28
N ILE A 186 13.73 17.26 -10.04
CA ILE A 186 12.62 16.86 -10.89
C ILE A 186 11.37 17.64 -10.49
N LYS A 187 10.80 18.40 -11.44
CA LYS A 187 9.58 19.21 -11.22
C LYS A 187 8.42 18.65 -12.03
N PHE A 188 7.34 18.30 -11.33
CA PHE A 188 6.12 17.83 -11.95
C PHE A 188 5.11 18.97 -12.12
N PRO A 189 4.26 18.93 -13.16
CA PRO A 189 3.27 19.98 -13.45
C PRO A 189 2.05 19.95 -12.52
N ALA A 190 1.92 18.91 -11.68
CA ALA A 190 0.78 18.69 -10.82
C ALA A 190 1.11 17.82 -9.60
N ILE A 191 0.23 17.87 -8.61
CA ILE A 191 0.24 17.01 -7.42
C ILE A 191 -0.57 15.75 -7.77
N GLY A 192 0.08 14.59 -7.69
CA GLY A 192 -0.52 13.29 -7.99
C GLY A 192 0.53 12.19 -7.89
N SER A 193 0.21 11.01 -8.41
CA SER A 193 1.17 9.91 -8.53
C SER A 193 1.51 9.66 -9.99
N LEU A 194 2.71 9.14 -10.25
CA LEU A 194 3.14 8.75 -11.60
C LEU A 194 2.46 7.46 -12.03
N TYR A 195 2.10 7.35 -13.31
CA TYR A 195 1.57 6.15 -13.94
C TYR A 195 2.15 6.02 -15.34
N LYS A 196 2.23 4.79 -15.85
CA LYS A 196 2.44 4.57 -17.29
C LYS A 196 1.16 4.89 -18.05
N GLN A 197 1.30 5.29 -19.31
CA GLN A 197 0.13 5.52 -20.16
C GLN A 197 -0.81 4.31 -20.28
N CYS A 198 -0.26 3.10 -20.21
CA CYS A 198 -1.04 1.86 -20.28
C CYS A 198 -1.77 1.53 -18.98
N ASP A 199 -1.43 2.15 -17.85
CA ASP A 199 -2.04 1.82 -16.56
C ASP A 199 -3.24 2.71 -16.22
N LEU A 200 -3.53 3.75 -17.00
CA LEU A 200 -4.72 4.59 -16.82
C LEU A 200 -5.70 4.39 -17.97
N TYR A 201 -6.99 4.38 -17.65
CA TYR A 201 -8.07 4.13 -18.61
C TYR A 201 -9.27 5.06 -18.36
N GLY A 202 -10.13 5.21 -19.37
CA GLY A 202 -11.36 5.99 -19.28
C GLY A 202 -11.15 7.42 -18.77
N SER A 203 -12.05 7.88 -17.89
CA SER A 203 -12.03 9.23 -17.32
C SER A 203 -10.78 9.55 -16.50
N GLU A 204 -10.05 8.54 -16.04
CA GLU A 204 -8.81 8.76 -15.29
C GLU A 204 -7.66 9.12 -16.21
N LYS A 205 -7.58 8.46 -17.37
CA LYS A 205 -6.61 8.81 -18.41
C LYS A 205 -6.90 10.20 -19.00
N GLU A 206 -8.17 10.54 -19.17
CA GLU A 206 -8.60 11.86 -19.66
C GLU A 206 -8.25 13.00 -18.69
N ARG A 207 -8.32 12.74 -17.37
CA ARG A 207 -7.94 13.72 -16.33
C ARG A 207 -6.44 13.74 -16.02
N ALA A 208 -5.69 12.74 -16.47
CA ALA A 208 -4.27 12.63 -16.18
C ALA A 208 -3.47 13.73 -16.90
N ILE A 209 -2.39 14.17 -16.28
CA ILE A 209 -1.57 15.27 -16.76
C ILE A 209 -0.27 14.70 -17.34
N PRO A 210 -0.02 14.82 -18.65
CA PRO A 210 1.22 14.36 -19.27
C PRO A 210 2.45 15.08 -18.69
N VAL A 211 3.61 14.41 -18.73
CA VAL A 211 4.89 14.98 -18.29
C VAL A 211 5.89 15.13 -19.46
N PRO A 212 5.51 15.80 -20.56
CA PRO A 212 6.25 15.74 -21.82
C PRO A 212 7.65 16.37 -21.76
N GLU A 213 7.86 17.30 -20.82
CA GLU A 213 9.14 17.96 -20.60
C GLU A 213 10.18 17.04 -19.96
N ILE A 214 9.75 15.92 -19.36
CA ILE A 214 10.63 14.94 -18.73
C ILE A 214 10.58 13.62 -19.48
N ASP A 215 9.38 13.04 -19.62
CA ASP A 215 9.18 11.74 -20.25
C ASP A 215 7.71 11.53 -20.65
N ASN A 216 7.47 11.37 -21.95
CA ASN A 216 6.13 11.19 -22.50
C ASN A 216 5.50 9.84 -22.15
N ASP A 217 6.28 8.85 -21.67
CA ASP A 217 5.74 7.54 -21.28
C ASP A 217 4.91 7.61 -19.99
N PHE A 218 5.02 8.72 -19.25
CA PHE A 218 4.45 8.88 -17.91
C PHE A 218 3.39 9.98 -17.83
N LEU A 219 2.41 9.74 -16.97
CA LEU A 219 1.32 10.64 -16.65
C LEU A 219 1.25 10.86 -15.14
N ILE A 220 0.82 12.04 -14.71
CA ILE A 220 0.40 12.31 -13.33
C ILE A 220 -1.09 12.03 -13.23
N GLY A 221 -1.46 11.06 -12.40
CA GLY A 221 -2.83 10.60 -12.20
C GLY A 221 -3.28 10.69 -10.73
N PRO A 222 -4.27 9.86 -10.33
CA PRO A 222 -4.76 9.76 -8.96
C PRO A 222 -3.63 9.68 -7.92
N CYS A 223 -3.72 10.50 -6.86
CA CYS A 223 -2.75 10.54 -5.78
C CYS A 223 -2.91 9.33 -4.86
N VAL A 224 -1.88 8.49 -4.80
CA VAL A 224 -1.78 7.39 -3.84
C VAL A 224 -1.34 7.95 -2.50
N SER A 225 -2.33 8.38 -1.70
CA SER A 225 -2.13 8.85 -0.31
C SER A 225 -3.16 8.23 0.62
N SER A 226 -2.80 8.00 1.89
CA SER A 226 -3.72 7.48 2.92
C SER A 226 -4.93 8.38 3.16
N HIS A 227 -4.82 9.67 2.86
CA HIS A 227 -5.96 10.60 2.83
C HIS A 227 -7.02 10.19 1.79
N PHE A 228 -6.65 9.41 0.77
CA PHE A 228 -7.53 8.95 -0.31
C PHE A 228 -7.85 7.47 -0.23
N PHE A 229 -7.06 6.65 0.48
CA PHE A 229 -7.39 5.25 0.74
C PHE A 229 -7.39 4.94 2.25
N GLY A 230 -8.53 4.52 2.77
CA GLY A 230 -8.72 4.22 4.18
C GLY A 230 -9.94 3.33 4.41
N PRO A 231 -10.21 2.88 5.64
CA PRO A 231 -11.35 2.01 5.93
C PRO A 231 -12.69 2.65 5.57
N ARG A 232 -12.72 4.00 5.55
CA ARG A 232 -13.93 4.79 5.36
C ARG A 232 -14.20 5.19 3.91
N ILE A 233 -13.28 4.87 2.99
CA ILE A 233 -13.44 5.23 1.56
C ILE A 233 -14.67 4.55 0.94
N VAL A 234 -15.06 3.38 1.45
CA VAL A 234 -16.23 2.62 0.98
C VAL A 234 -17.53 3.42 1.14
N TYR A 235 -17.57 4.35 2.10
CA TYR A 235 -18.76 5.13 2.45
C TYR A 235 -18.72 6.57 1.94
N ALA A 236 -17.56 7.03 1.48
CA ALA A 236 -17.32 8.40 1.06
C ALA A 236 -16.38 8.41 -0.15
N PRO A 237 -16.91 8.51 -1.38
CA PRO A 237 -16.09 8.71 -2.57
C PRO A 237 -15.17 9.91 -2.39
N ARG A 238 -13.88 9.71 -2.69
CA ARG A 238 -12.86 10.75 -2.61
C ARG A 238 -12.41 11.07 -4.02
N ASP A 239 -12.17 12.34 -4.31
CA ASP A 239 -11.44 12.71 -5.52
C ASP A 239 -9.95 12.54 -5.21
N PRO A 240 -9.22 11.63 -5.90
CA PRO A 240 -7.79 11.46 -5.69
C PRO A 240 -6.95 12.42 -6.57
N GLY A 241 -7.57 13.27 -7.39
CA GLY A 241 -6.87 14.16 -8.31
C GLY A 241 -6.62 13.54 -9.69
N PRO A 242 -5.61 14.02 -10.44
CA PRO A 242 -4.51 14.89 -10.02
C PRO A 242 -4.91 16.36 -9.76
N TYR A 243 -4.03 17.15 -9.13
CA TYR A 243 -4.31 18.53 -8.74
C TYR A 243 -3.27 19.52 -9.29
N LEU A 244 -3.74 20.59 -9.95
CA LEU A 244 -2.87 21.65 -10.49
C LEU A 244 -2.39 22.68 -9.46
N THR A 245 -3.02 22.72 -8.27
CA THR A 245 -2.68 23.67 -7.22
C THR A 245 -2.69 23.01 -5.85
N ASP A 246 -1.85 23.52 -4.96
CA ASP A 246 -1.84 23.22 -3.53
C ASP A 246 -3.22 23.44 -2.88
N ARG A 247 -3.91 24.53 -3.24
CA ARG A 247 -5.27 24.83 -2.77
C ARG A 247 -6.24 23.71 -3.12
N HIS A 248 -6.25 23.25 -4.37
CA HIS A 248 -7.15 22.18 -4.80
C HIS A 248 -6.85 20.88 -4.04
N TYR A 249 -5.56 20.51 -3.93
CA TYR A 249 -5.14 19.36 -3.14
C TYR A 249 -5.61 19.44 -1.68
N MET A 250 -5.38 20.57 -1.01
CA MET A 250 -5.76 20.77 0.39
C MET A 250 -7.28 20.71 0.59
N HIS A 251 -8.07 21.26 -0.35
CA HIS A 251 -9.52 21.12 -0.31
C HIS A 251 -9.97 19.66 -0.46
N ALA A 252 -9.36 18.89 -1.37
CA ALA A 252 -9.70 17.49 -1.56
C ALA A 252 -9.35 16.63 -0.33
N VAL A 253 -8.18 16.83 0.27
CA VAL A 253 -7.80 16.18 1.54
C VAL A 253 -8.78 16.55 2.65
N THR A 254 -9.10 17.83 2.82
CA THR A 254 -10.04 18.28 3.87
C THR A 254 -11.43 17.68 3.65
N ALA A 255 -11.90 17.61 2.41
CA ALA A 255 -13.18 17.00 2.08
C ALA A 255 -13.20 15.49 2.39
N ALA A 256 -12.12 14.77 2.05
CA ALA A 256 -11.97 13.35 2.34
C ALA A 256 -11.98 13.06 3.86
N GLU A 257 -11.30 13.88 4.66
CA GLU A 257 -11.28 13.76 6.12
C GLU A 257 -12.65 14.09 6.73
N LEU A 258 -13.28 15.19 6.30
CA LEU A 258 -14.62 15.57 6.76
C LEU A 258 -15.66 14.49 6.45
N ALA A 259 -15.59 13.88 5.27
CA ALA A 259 -16.47 12.77 4.90
C ALA A 259 -16.21 11.56 5.81
N GLY A 260 -14.95 11.23 6.08
CA GLY A 260 -14.57 10.18 7.03
C GLY A 260 -15.08 10.42 8.46
N VAL A 261 -15.06 11.67 8.94
CA VAL A 261 -15.62 12.04 10.26
C VAL A 261 -17.14 11.92 10.28
N ARG A 262 -17.83 12.38 9.22
CA ARG A 262 -19.29 12.30 9.12
C ARG A 262 -19.80 10.86 9.20
N GLU A 263 -19.17 9.93 8.48
CA GLU A 263 -19.56 8.53 8.53
C GLU A 263 -19.32 7.90 9.90
N TRP A 264 -18.22 8.27 10.57
CA TRP A 264 -17.96 7.82 11.94
C TRP A 264 -19.01 8.32 12.94
N VAL A 265 -19.40 9.59 12.84
CA VAL A 265 -20.46 10.16 13.69
C VAL A 265 -21.82 9.50 13.41
N LYS A 266 -22.13 9.18 12.15
CA LYS A 266 -23.36 8.44 11.80
C LYS A 266 -23.39 7.05 12.44
N GLY A 267 -22.30 6.29 12.32
CA GLY A 267 -22.17 4.99 12.97
C GLY A 267 -22.38 5.07 14.48
N TRP A 268 -21.78 6.06 15.13
CA TRP A 268 -21.92 6.27 16.57
C TRP A 268 -23.34 6.62 17.01
N LYS A 269 -24.04 7.50 16.26
CA LYS A 269 -25.43 7.84 16.56
C LYS A 269 -26.38 6.66 16.39
N GLY A 270 -26.16 5.82 15.37
CA GLY A 270 -26.94 4.60 15.15
C GLY A 270 -26.85 3.61 16.31
N THR A 271 -25.66 3.41 16.89
CA THR A 271 -25.46 2.57 18.08
C THR A 271 -26.12 3.13 19.34
N TYR A 272 -26.15 4.46 19.50
CA TYR A 272 -26.77 5.11 20.67
C TYR A 272 -28.30 5.03 20.62
N GLN A 273 -28.90 5.18 19.44
CA GLN A 273 -30.35 5.06 19.27
C GLN A 273 -30.86 3.62 19.42
N GLN A 274 -30.10 2.61 18.97
CA GLN A 274 -30.47 1.20 19.18
C GLN A 274 -30.37 0.76 20.65
N GLY A 275 -29.45 1.33 21.43
CA GLY A 275 -29.34 1.07 22.87
C GLY A 275 -30.47 1.65 23.73
N ILE A 276 -31.27 2.59 23.18
CA ILE A 276 -32.42 3.17 23.87
C ILE A 276 -33.71 2.38 23.57
N ASP A 277 -33.78 1.66 22.43
CA ASP A 277 -35.02 1.08 21.91
C ASP A 277 -35.16 -0.45 22.07
N SER A 278 -34.13 -1.16 22.57
CA SER A 278 -34.17 -2.62 22.67
C SER A 278 -34.70 -3.13 24.02
N SER A 279 -36.01 -3.07 24.23
CA SER A 279 -36.70 -4.02 25.15
C SER A 279 -37.44 -5.14 24.42
N LYS A 280 -37.51 -5.14 23.08
CA LYS A 280 -38.06 -6.26 22.32
C LYS A 280 -37.41 -6.44 20.94
N SER A 281 -37.15 -7.71 20.64
CA SER A 281 -36.86 -8.31 19.33
C SER A 281 -35.40 -8.58 18.97
N ASN A 282 -35.21 -9.82 18.52
CA ASN A 282 -33.98 -10.51 18.15
C ASN A 282 -33.09 -9.68 17.22
N SER A 283 -31.93 -9.31 17.74
CA SER A 283 -30.93 -8.50 17.08
C SER A 283 -30.03 -9.35 16.19
N ARG A 284 -29.97 -8.97 14.90
CA ARG A 284 -29.06 -9.49 13.88
C ARG A 284 -27.60 -9.00 14.06
N TRP A 285 -27.35 -8.15 15.06
CA TRP A 285 -26.11 -7.39 15.23
C TRP A 285 -25.22 -7.83 16.41
N HIS A 286 -25.60 -8.86 17.18
CA HIS A 286 -24.78 -9.37 18.29
C HIS A 286 -23.64 -10.32 17.85
N ARG A 287 -23.09 -10.15 16.64
CA ARG A 287 -22.03 -11.03 16.12
C ARG A 287 -20.79 -10.31 15.58
N LEU A 288 -20.58 -9.05 15.94
CA LEU A 288 -19.40 -8.26 15.53
C LEU A 288 -18.95 -7.31 16.66
N TYR A 289 -18.59 -7.90 17.80
CA TYR A 289 -17.71 -7.34 18.83
C TYR A 289 -16.90 -8.48 19.45
#